data_AF-A0A1H8D0U8-F1
#
_entry.id   AF-A0A1H8D0U8-F1
#
_cell.length_a   1.000
_cell.length_b   1.000
_cell.length_c   1.000
_cell.angle_alpha   90.00
_cell.angle_beta   90.00
_cell.angle_gamma   90.00
#
_symmetry.space_group_name_H-M   'P 1'
#
loop_
_entity.id
_entity.type
_entity.pdbx_description
1 polymer ?
#
loop_
_entity_poly.entity_id
_entity_poly.type
_entity_poly.pdbx_seq_one_letter_code
_entity_poly.pdbx_strand_id
1 'polypeptide(L)'
;MRKTKIICTLGPATETEERIRDLILAGMDVARFNFSHGSYEEHLKKLNILRALREELHMPIAALLDTKGPEIRLGKFKGGIAELKKGELFTLTTNEIEGDSSRATITFKGLPSDVDAGTKILLDDGLIELKVVSVEGGTEIICKIVNGGTISNTKGVNVPGVCLSLPYISEKDRADILWGIEQEFDFMAASFTRTAEDILEIRKILDSKNCHSVRIIAKIENAEGVANIDEILRVSDGVMIARGDMGVEIPFEEVPVVQKLLIKKAYSAGKQVITATQMLDSMMKNPRPTRAEATDVANAIYDGTSAIMLSGETAAGAYPIEAVKTMARIAVRAEDDIDYRGRFFKREMNTRQGVTNAISHATCTTAYDLGAAAIITVTKSGKTAKMISKYRPEMPIISGTTSPTVYRQMNLSWGVIPILMEEKESTDELFQHAVDVAQGNNLVKSGDIVVITAGVPLGISGTTNLLKVHMVGDVLVTGQGVNCLRAFGNICVARNEEEALTNFKQSDILVIPQTSNNILSLLKKASGIVTEAGGLNSHAAIVGLTLDIPVLVGASHATDILKSGTAVTIDAARGIVCNSPLKA
;
A
#
# COMPACT_ATOMS: atom_id res chain seq x y z
N MET A 1 6.25 -6.28 10.67
CA MET A 1 4.88 -6.25 10.08
C MET A 1 5.03 -5.92 8.60
N ARG A 2 4.32 -6.63 7.70
CA ARG A 2 4.46 -6.43 6.25
C ARG A 2 3.99 -5.03 5.84
N LYS A 3 4.77 -4.33 5.01
CA LYS A 3 4.46 -2.99 4.50
C LYS A 3 3.95 -3.01 3.06
N THR A 4 4.57 -3.81 2.21
CA THR A 4 4.22 -4.00 0.80
C THR A 4 2.91 -4.77 0.71
N LYS A 5 2.00 -4.30 -0.15
CA LYS A 5 0.67 -4.86 -0.29
C LYS A 5 0.65 -6.00 -1.30
N ILE A 6 -0.26 -6.96 -1.15
CA ILE A 6 -0.41 -8.11 -2.05
C ILE A 6 -1.75 -8.02 -2.77
N ILE A 7 -1.69 -8.08 -4.09
CA ILE A 7 -2.86 -8.18 -4.96
C ILE A 7 -2.96 -9.62 -5.47
N CYS A 8 -4.13 -10.23 -5.33
CA CYS A 8 -4.38 -11.58 -5.85
C CYS A 8 -5.47 -11.52 -6.91
N THR A 9 -5.23 -12.17 -8.05
CA THR A 9 -6.25 -12.32 -9.09
C THR A 9 -7.19 -13.45 -8.72
N LEU A 10 -8.50 -13.21 -8.70
CA LEU A 10 -9.51 -14.23 -8.45
C LEU A 10 -9.89 -14.97 -9.74
N GLY A 11 -9.80 -16.30 -9.71
CA GLY A 11 -10.17 -17.16 -10.84
C GLY A 11 -10.68 -18.53 -10.39
N PRO A 12 -10.76 -19.51 -11.29
CA PRO A 12 -11.30 -20.85 -11.01
C PRO A 12 -10.67 -21.56 -9.79
N ALA A 13 -9.39 -21.34 -9.51
CA ALA A 13 -8.73 -21.95 -8.33
C ALA A 13 -9.14 -21.29 -7.00
N THR A 14 -9.77 -20.11 -7.04
CA THR A 14 -10.05 -19.28 -5.87
C THR A 14 -11.40 -18.56 -5.97
N GLU A 15 -12.42 -19.24 -6.50
CA GLU A 15 -13.77 -18.65 -6.67
C GLU A 15 -14.77 -18.99 -5.56
N THR A 16 -14.41 -19.92 -4.66
CA THR A 16 -15.25 -20.31 -3.52
C THR A 16 -15.00 -19.44 -2.29
N GLU A 17 -15.97 -19.36 -1.38
CA GLU A 17 -15.85 -18.61 -0.14
C GLU A 17 -14.66 -19.05 0.71
N GLU A 18 -14.49 -20.37 0.91
CA GLU A 18 -13.36 -20.94 1.64
C GLU A 18 -12.01 -20.49 1.05
N ARG A 19 -11.87 -20.54 -0.28
CA ARG A 19 -10.61 -20.19 -0.93
C ARG A 19 -10.34 -18.69 -0.88
N ILE A 20 -11.36 -17.85 -1.05
CA ILE A 20 -11.20 -16.39 -0.92
C ILE A 20 -10.84 -16.03 0.53
N ARG A 21 -11.47 -16.67 1.52
CA ARG A 21 -11.13 -16.53 2.94
C ARG A 21 -9.67 -16.90 3.20
N ASP A 22 -9.22 -18.04 2.67
CA ASP A 22 -7.82 -18.48 2.80
C ASP A 22 -6.84 -17.48 2.18
N LEU A 23 -7.17 -16.87 1.04
CA LEU A 23 -6.35 -15.81 0.43
C LEU A 23 -6.26 -14.57 1.34
N ILE A 24 -7.39 -14.13 1.91
CA ILE A 24 -7.44 -12.99 2.83
C ILE A 24 -6.55 -13.26 4.05
N LEU A 25 -6.72 -14.42 4.69
CA LEU A 25 -5.94 -14.82 5.88
C LEU A 25 -4.46 -15.06 5.56
N ALA A 26 -4.13 -15.50 4.34
CA ALA A 26 -2.74 -15.61 3.88
C ALA A 26 -2.09 -14.23 3.62
N GLY A 27 -2.89 -13.17 3.56
CA GLY A 27 -2.45 -11.79 3.47
C GLY A 27 -2.74 -11.11 2.13
N MET A 28 -3.81 -11.46 1.42
CA MET A 28 -4.32 -10.65 0.31
C MET A 28 -4.81 -9.29 0.83
N ASP A 29 -4.41 -8.19 0.17
CA ASP A 29 -4.88 -6.84 0.48
C ASP A 29 -5.90 -6.31 -0.55
N VAL A 30 -5.78 -6.76 -1.79
CA VAL A 30 -6.66 -6.38 -2.91
C VAL A 30 -6.99 -7.61 -3.76
N ALA A 31 -8.27 -7.78 -4.07
CA ALA A 31 -8.75 -8.78 -5.02
C ALA A 31 -8.86 -8.17 -6.42
N ARG A 32 -8.10 -8.71 -7.37
CA ARG A 32 -8.15 -8.35 -8.79
C ARG A 32 -9.16 -9.22 -9.54
N PHE A 33 -9.99 -8.56 -10.34
CA PHE A 33 -10.96 -9.16 -11.26
C PHE A 33 -10.51 -8.83 -12.68
N ASN A 34 -10.08 -9.85 -13.44
CA ASN A 34 -9.63 -9.67 -14.81
C ASN A 34 -10.81 -9.78 -15.79
N PHE A 35 -11.19 -8.67 -16.42
CA PHE A 35 -12.34 -8.59 -17.34
C PHE A 35 -12.02 -9.00 -18.78
N SER A 36 -10.77 -9.40 -19.05
CA SER A 36 -10.41 -10.13 -20.27
C SER A 36 -11.11 -11.50 -20.36
N HIS A 37 -11.54 -12.04 -19.22
CA HIS A 37 -12.23 -13.32 -19.08
C HIS A 37 -13.41 -13.24 -18.11
N GLY A 38 -14.30 -14.22 -18.18
CA GLY A 38 -15.44 -14.36 -17.27
C GLY A 38 -16.62 -13.43 -17.61
N SER A 39 -17.81 -13.88 -17.24
CA SER A 39 -19.05 -13.11 -17.37
C SER A 39 -19.26 -12.16 -16.17
N TYR A 40 -20.15 -11.18 -16.32
CA TYR A 40 -20.56 -10.32 -15.20
C TYR A 40 -21.19 -11.11 -14.05
N GLU A 41 -21.88 -12.21 -14.35
CA GLU A 41 -22.48 -13.09 -13.32
C GLU A 41 -21.39 -13.74 -12.46
N GLU A 42 -20.35 -14.29 -13.08
CA GLU A 42 -19.20 -14.88 -12.38
C GLU A 42 -18.47 -13.84 -11.53
N HIS A 43 -18.23 -12.64 -12.08
CA HIS A 43 -17.57 -11.55 -11.33
C HIS A 43 -18.43 -11.08 -10.16
N LEU A 44 -19.75 -10.97 -10.33
CA LEU A 44 -20.68 -10.59 -9.27
C LEU A 44 -20.68 -11.60 -8.12
N LYS A 45 -20.69 -12.90 -8.43
CA LYS A 45 -20.62 -13.96 -7.42
C LYS A 45 -19.37 -13.83 -6.55
N LYS A 46 -18.20 -13.67 -7.17
CA LYS A 46 -16.92 -13.48 -6.46
C LYS A 46 -16.91 -12.19 -5.64
N LEU A 47 -17.48 -11.09 -6.17
CA LEU A 47 -17.56 -9.81 -5.47
C LEU A 47 -18.47 -9.88 -4.23
N ASN A 48 -19.59 -10.58 -4.31
CA ASN A 48 -20.50 -10.73 -3.17
C ASN A 48 -19.88 -11.57 -2.04
N ILE A 49 -19.16 -12.63 -2.39
CA ILE A 49 -18.34 -13.39 -1.42
C ILE A 49 -17.31 -12.49 -0.75
N LEU A 50 -16.57 -11.70 -1.55
CA LEU A 50 -15.57 -10.77 -1.03
C LEU A 50 -16.20 -9.74 -0.08
N ARG A 51 -17.38 -9.20 -0.41
CA ARG A 51 -18.13 -8.26 0.45
C ARG A 51 -18.52 -8.89 1.78
N ALA A 52 -19.06 -10.11 1.78
CA ALA A 52 -19.42 -10.82 3.01
C ALA A 52 -18.19 -11.06 3.91
N LEU A 53 -17.08 -11.52 3.33
CA LEU A 53 -15.85 -11.79 4.06
C LEU A 53 -15.18 -10.53 4.63
N ARG A 54 -15.29 -9.38 3.95
CA ARG A 54 -14.78 -8.09 4.49
C ARG A 54 -15.42 -7.74 5.83
N GLU A 55 -16.75 -7.92 5.91
CA GLU A 55 -17.51 -7.62 7.12
C GLU A 55 -17.24 -8.64 8.22
N GLU A 56 -17.22 -9.92 7.88
CA GLU A 56 -16.99 -11.00 8.84
C GLU A 56 -15.57 -10.97 9.44
N LEU A 57 -14.55 -10.74 8.61
CA LEU A 57 -13.15 -10.72 9.05
C LEU A 57 -12.70 -9.34 9.55
N HIS A 58 -13.55 -8.32 9.40
CA HIS A 58 -13.22 -6.91 9.67
C HIS A 58 -11.97 -6.42 8.92
N MET A 59 -11.76 -6.90 7.68
CA MET A 59 -10.56 -6.58 6.88
C MET A 59 -10.87 -5.67 5.67
N PRO A 60 -10.04 -4.65 5.40
CA PRO A 60 -10.25 -3.62 4.37
C PRO A 60 -9.90 -4.10 2.94
N ILE A 61 -10.33 -5.29 2.53
CA ILE A 61 -9.88 -5.86 1.26
C ILE A 61 -10.47 -5.09 0.09
N ALA A 62 -9.66 -4.47 -0.78
CA ALA A 62 -10.19 -3.70 -1.91
C ALA A 62 -10.55 -4.59 -3.12
N ALA A 63 -11.44 -4.13 -3.98
CA ALA A 63 -11.75 -4.74 -5.27
C ALA A 63 -11.16 -3.90 -6.41
N LEU A 64 -10.41 -4.53 -7.30
CA LEU A 64 -9.77 -3.92 -8.47
C LEU A 64 -10.29 -4.58 -9.74
N LEU A 65 -10.97 -3.80 -10.59
CA LEU A 65 -11.40 -4.19 -11.92
C LEU A 65 -10.24 -3.95 -12.88
N ASP A 66 -9.76 -4.96 -13.59
CA ASP A 66 -8.74 -4.81 -14.63
C ASP A 66 -9.39 -4.92 -16.00
N THR A 67 -9.38 -3.81 -16.75
CA THR A 67 -10.02 -3.73 -18.07
C THR A 67 -9.27 -4.58 -19.07
N LYS A 68 -9.95 -4.97 -20.15
CA LYS A 68 -9.30 -5.73 -21.21
C LYS A 68 -8.35 -4.86 -22.02
N GLY A 69 -8.78 -3.64 -22.32
CA GLY A 69 -8.03 -2.65 -23.06
C GLY A 69 -7.94 -2.90 -24.56
N PRO A 70 -7.32 -1.95 -25.27
CA PRO A 70 -7.17 -1.99 -26.72
C PRO A 70 -6.06 -3.00 -27.12
N GLU A 71 -6.45 -4.04 -27.86
CA GLU A 71 -5.53 -5.08 -28.33
C GLU A 71 -5.82 -5.45 -29.79
N ILE A 72 -4.77 -5.83 -30.52
CA ILE A 72 -4.90 -6.41 -31.86
C ILE A 72 -4.75 -7.93 -31.72
N ARG A 73 -5.63 -8.68 -32.37
CA ARG A 73 -5.59 -10.14 -32.39
C ARG A 73 -5.67 -10.67 -33.81
N LEU A 74 -5.20 -11.90 -33.97
CA LEU A 74 -5.43 -12.69 -35.18
C LEU A 74 -6.88 -13.22 -35.24
N GLY A 75 -7.34 -13.51 -36.45
CA GLY A 75 -8.57 -14.24 -36.70
C GLY A 75 -8.45 -15.74 -36.38
N LYS A 76 -9.34 -16.52 -36.98
CA LYS A 76 -9.31 -17.98 -36.89
C LYS A 76 -8.45 -18.56 -38.00
N PHE A 77 -7.75 -19.65 -37.70
CA PHE A 77 -7.02 -20.47 -38.66
C PHE A 77 -7.82 -21.71 -39.04
N LYS A 78 -7.64 -22.19 -40.27
CA LYS A 78 -8.15 -23.51 -40.72
C LYS A 78 -7.58 -24.59 -39.80
N GLY A 79 -8.44 -25.40 -39.20
CA GLY A 79 -8.03 -26.40 -38.21
C GLY A 79 -7.55 -25.82 -36.86
N GLY A 80 -7.68 -24.50 -36.65
CA GLY A 80 -7.36 -23.80 -35.41
C GLY A 80 -5.89 -23.50 -35.14
N ILE A 81 -5.00 -23.93 -36.05
CA ILE A 81 -3.54 -23.85 -35.89
C ILE A 81 -2.86 -23.71 -37.26
N ALA A 82 -1.73 -23.02 -37.31
CA ALA A 82 -0.85 -22.96 -38.47
C ALA A 82 0.62 -22.99 -38.03
N GLU A 83 1.50 -23.44 -38.94
CA GLU A 83 2.94 -23.44 -38.75
C GLU A 83 3.57 -22.38 -39.65
N LEU A 84 4.25 -21.40 -39.06
CA LEU A 84 4.92 -20.31 -39.76
C LEU A 84 6.41 -20.63 -39.85
N LYS A 85 6.93 -20.78 -41.07
CA LYS A 85 8.33 -21.15 -41.30
C LYS A 85 9.22 -19.93 -41.53
N LYS A 86 10.36 -19.90 -40.86
CA LYS A 86 11.35 -18.82 -40.99
C LYS A 86 11.77 -18.63 -42.44
N GLY A 87 11.80 -17.38 -42.89
CA GLY A 87 12.22 -16.96 -44.22
C GLY A 87 11.08 -16.89 -45.24
N GLU A 88 9.96 -17.56 -45.00
CA GLU A 88 8.78 -17.50 -45.87
C GLU A 88 8.01 -16.18 -45.68
N LEU A 89 7.10 -15.91 -46.62
CA LEU A 89 6.20 -14.76 -46.57
C LEU A 89 4.91 -15.13 -45.85
N PHE A 90 4.40 -14.19 -45.07
CA PHE A 90 3.12 -14.28 -44.39
C PHE A 90 2.38 -12.96 -44.49
N THR A 91 1.11 -13.01 -44.88
CA THR A 91 0.31 -11.80 -45.09
C THR A 91 -0.72 -11.62 -43.98
N LEU A 92 -0.66 -10.50 -43.27
CA LEU A 92 -1.72 -10.07 -42.37
C LEU A 92 -2.75 -9.26 -43.17
N THR A 93 -4.01 -9.65 -43.11
CA THR A 93 -5.08 -9.03 -43.91
C THR A 93 -6.22 -8.48 -43.04
N THR A 94 -6.84 -7.39 -43.47
CA THR A 94 -8.07 -6.87 -42.85
C THR A 94 -9.33 -7.56 -43.36
N ASN A 95 -9.20 -8.38 -44.41
CA ASN A 95 -10.30 -9.14 -44.99
C ASN A 95 -10.64 -10.33 -44.10
N GLU A 96 -11.93 -10.62 -43.93
CA GLU A 96 -12.40 -11.74 -43.13
C GLU A 96 -12.19 -13.06 -43.87
N ILE A 97 -11.20 -13.84 -43.43
CA ILE A 97 -10.85 -15.15 -43.96
C ILE A 97 -10.47 -16.10 -42.83
N GLU A 98 -10.57 -17.41 -43.10
CA GLU A 98 -9.87 -18.39 -42.27
C GLU A 98 -8.39 -18.41 -42.68
N GLY A 99 -7.52 -18.05 -41.75
CA GLY A 99 -6.08 -18.03 -41.95
C GLY A 99 -5.47 -19.41 -42.16
N ASP A 100 -4.28 -19.44 -42.72
CA ASP A 100 -3.44 -20.62 -42.88
C ASP A 100 -1.96 -20.23 -42.73
N SER A 101 -1.01 -21.05 -43.17
CA SER A 101 0.43 -20.76 -43.05
C SER A 101 0.89 -19.61 -43.95
N SER A 102 0.06 -19.12 -44.88
CA SER A 102 0.41 -18.05 -45.82
C SER A 102 -0.22 -16.71 -45.46
N ARG A 103 -1.36 -16.69 -44.77
CA ARG A 103 -2.05 -15.45 -44.40
C ARG A 103 -3.02 -15.61 -43.23
N ALA A 104 -3.31 -14.51 -42.53
CA ALA A 104 -4.34 -14.49 -41.49
C ALA A 104 -5.01 -13.12 -41.36
N THR A 105 -6.28 -13.13 -40.95
CA THR A 105 -7.02 -11.91 -40.62
C THR A 105 -6.48 -11.26 -39.34
N ILE A 106 -6.48 -9.94 -39.27
CA ILE A 106 -6.27 -9.15 -38.05
C ILE A 106 -7.56 -8.43 -37.63
N THR A 107 -7.77 -8.27 -36.33
CA THR A 107 -8.99 -7.60 -35.81
C THR A 107 -8.99 -6.09 -36.03
N PHE A 108 -7.82 -5.46 -36.09
CA PHE A 108 -7.70 -4.01 -36.25
C PHE A 108 -7.50 -3.64 -37.72
N LYS A 109 -8.58 -3.11 -38.33
CA LYS A 109 -8.60 -2.72 -39.75
C LYS A 109 -7.72 -1.52 -40.08
N GLY A 110 -7.31 -0.73 -39.07
CA GLY A 110 -6.43 0.42 -39.26
C GLY A 110 -4.94 0.08 -39.36
N LEU A 111 -4.53 -1.16 -39.00
CA LEU A 111 -3.12 -1.53 -38.92
C LEU A 111 -2.32 -1.31 -40.22
N PRO A 112 -2.86 -1.57 -41.43
CA PRO A 112 -2.11 -1.32 -42.66
C PRO A 112 -1.69 0.15 -42.85
N SER A 113 -2.42 1.09 -42.23
CA SER A 113 -2.10 2.53 -42.28
C SER A 113 -1.08 2.96 -41.21
N ASP A 114 -0.87 2.13 -40.19
CA ASP A 114 0.00 2.45 -39.05
C ASP A 114 1.42 1.86 -39.22
N VAL A 115 1.64 0.99 -40.21
CA VAL A 115 2.92 0.28 -40.41
C VAL A 115 3.55 0.56 -41.76
N ASP A 116 4.88 0.57 -41.79
CA ASP A 116 5.68 0.80 -42.98
C ASP A 116 6.58 -0.40 -43.29
N ALA A 117 7.16 -0.41 -44.50
CA ALA A 117 8.19 -1.38 -44.84
C ALA A 117 9.36 -1.31 -43.84
N GLY A 118 9.73 -2.48 -43.30
CA GLY A 118 10.75 -2.60 -42.25
C GLY A 118 10.20 -2.65 -40.83
N THR A 119 8.93 -2.30 -40.60
CA THR A 119 8.29 -2.40 -39.28
C THR A 119 8.32 -3.84 -38.75
N LYS A 120 8.58 -3.98 -37.45
CA LYS A 120 8.56 -5.26 -36.75
C LYS A 120 7.17 -5.53 -36.21
N ILE A 121 6.63 -6.71 -36.47
CA ILE A 121 5.36 -7.19 -35.91
C ILE A 121 5.63 -8.49 -35.16
N LEU A 122 5.06 -8.59 -33.96
CA LEU A 122 5.21 -9.72 -33.06
C LEU A 122 3.86 -10.43 -32.92
N LEU A 123 3.88 -11.75 -33.00
CA LEU A 123 2.69 -12.58 -32.78
C LEU A 123 2.90 -13.49 -31.57
N ASP A 124 1.80 -13.77 -30.87
CA ASP A 124 1.75 -14.67 -29.70
C ASP A 124 2.77 -14.27 -28.63
N ASP A 125 2.60 -13.06 -28.10
CA ASP A 125 3.42 -12.48 -27.03
C ASP A 125 4.93 -12.46 -27.39
N GLY A 126 5.24 -12.21 -28.66
CA GLY A 126 6.61 -12.11 -29.16
C GLY A 126 7.26 -13.44 -29.56
N LEU A 127 6.55 -14.57 -29.49
CA LEU A 127 7.08 -15.87 -29.89
C LEU A 127 7.49 -15.90 -31.37
N ILE A 128 6.68 -15.29 -32.23
CA ILE A 128 6.90 -15.23 -33.67
C ILE A 128 7.17 -13.78 -34.07
N GLU A 129 8.25 -13.58 -34.82
CA GLU A 129 8.64 -12.25 -35.32
C GLU A 129 8.44 -12.18 -36.82
N LEU A 130 7.74 -11.13 -37.25
CA LEU A 130 7.50 -10.75 -38.61
C LEU A 130 8.18 -9.40 -38.91
N LYS A 131 8.64 -9.24 -40.15
CA LYS A 131 9.15 -7.97 -40.65
C LYS A 131 8.37 -7.56 -41.88
N VAL A 132 7.72 -6.39 -41.84
CA VAL A 132 6.93 -5.87 -42.96
C VAL A 132 7.84 -5.65 -44.18
N VAL A 133 7.42 -6.18 -45.32
CA VAL A 133 8.07 -6.02 -46.62
C VAL A 133 7.38 -4.91 -47.41
N SER A 134 6.06 -4.96 -47.47
CA SER A 134 5.23 -3.97 -48.14
C SER A 134 3.80 -3.98 -47.57
N VAL A 135 3.10 -2.87 -47.77
CA VAL A 135 1.65 -2.77 -47.57
C VAL A 135 0.99 -2.59 -48.93
N GLU A 136 0.00 -3.42 -49.25
CA GLU A 136 -0.67 -3.45 -50.56
C GLU A 136 -2.18 -3.26 -50.42
N GLY A 137 -2.76 -2.47 -51.32
CA GLY A 137 -4.21 -2.28 -51.43
C GLY A 137 -4.91 -1.77 -50.16
N GLY A 138 -4.16 -1.20 -49.21
CA GLY A 138 -4.67 -0.71 -47.92
C GLY A 138 -5.24 -1.79 -46.99
N THR A 139 -5.09 -3.08 -47.33
CA THR A 139 -5.72 -4.19 -46.60
C THR A 139 -4.77 -5.35 -46.34
N GLU A 140 -3.64 -5.42 -47.05
CA GLU A 140 -2.68 -6.53 -46.99
C GLU A 140 -1.33 -6.02 -46.49
N ILE A 141 -0.82 -6.60 -45.42
CA ILE A 141 0.52 -6.33 -44.87
C ILE A 141 1.37 -7.57 -45.13
N ILE A 142 2.23 -7.51 -46.14
CA ILE A 142 3.09 -8.62 -46.53
C ILE A 142 4.32 -8.59 -45.64
N CYS A 143 4.54 -9.66 -44.90
CA CYS A 143 5.65 -9.78 -43.97
C CYS A 143 6.58 -10.93 -44.34
N LYS A 144 7.85 -10.81 -43.99
CA LYS A 144 8.80 -11.92 -43.94
C LYS A 144 8.86 -12.48 -42.53
N ILE A 145 8.74 -13.79 -42.38
CA ILE A 145 8.88 -14.47 -41.08
C ILE A 145 10.35 -14.48 -40.67
N VAL A 146 10.69 -13.77 -39.59
CA VAL A 146 12.05 -13.69 -39.04
C VAL A 146 12.31 -14.84 -38.07
N ASN A 147 11.36 -15.08 -37.18
CA ASN A 147 11.33 -16.25 -36.30
C ASN A 147 10.00 -16.98 -36.48
N GLY A 148 10.06 -18.26 -36.81
CA GLY A 148 8.88 -19.09 -37.07
C GLY A 148 8.36 -19.77 -35.80
N GLY A 149 7.23 -20.45 -35.92
CA GLY A 149 6.61 -21.16 -34.82
C GLY A 149 5.18 -21.58 -35.12
N THR A 150 4.57 -22.23 -34.14
CA THR A 150 3.16 -22.61 -34.17
C THR A 150 2.32 -21.42 -33.72
N ILE A 151 1.32 -21.04 -34.54
CA ILE A 151 0.36 -19.99 -34.22
C ILE A 151 -1.05 -20.59 -34.16
N SER A 152 -1.89 -20.11 -33.25
CA SER A 152 -3.28 -20.55 -33.12
C SER A 152 -4.26 -19.38 -33.16
N ASN A 153 -5.54 -19.69 -33.01
CA ASN A 153 -6.62 -18.69 -33.08
C ASN A 153 -6.44 -17.55 -32.08
N THR A 154 -6.82 -16.34 -32.47
CA THR A 154 -7.00 -15.20 -31.56
C THR A 154 -5.76 -14.80 -30.76
N LYS A 155 -4.57 -15.15 -31.23
CA LYS A 155 -3.30 -14.74 -30.60
C LYS A 155 -3.06 -13.24 -30.77
N GLY A 156 -2.38 -12.65 -29.79
CA GLY A 156 -2.05 -11.23 -29.76
C GLY A 156 -1.13 -10.84 -30.92
N VAL A 157 -1.30 -9.60 -31.39
CA VAL A 157 -0.44 -8.94 -32.38
C VAL A 157 0.08 -7.66 -31.75
N ASN A 158 1.40 -7.54 -31.68
CA ASN A 158 2.12 -6.42 -31.07
C ASN A 158 2.98 -5.75 -32.13
N VAL A 159 3.08 -4.42 -32.09
CA VAL A 159 3.84 -3.65 -33.11
C VAL A 159 4.79 -2.68 -32.42
N PRO A 160 5.95 -3.17 -31.95
CA PRO A 160 6.91 -2.37 -31.21
C PRO A 160 7.36 -1.13 -31.96
N GLY A 161 7.37 0.00 -31.26
CA GLY A 161 7.87 1.28 -31.77
C GLY A 161 6.91 2.03 -32.70
N VAL A 162 5.65 1.58 -32.82
CA VAL A 162 4.61 2.22 -33.62
C VAL A 162 3.52 2.79 -32.74
N CYS A 163 3.15 4.06 -32.97
CA CYS A 163 1.98 4.68 -32.37
C CYS A 163 0.71 4.23 -33.09
N LEU A 164 0.00 3.26 -32.51
CA LEU A 164 -1.22 2.70 -33.10
C LEU A 164 -2.40 3.69 -33.01
N SER A 165 -3.15 3.84 -34.11
CA SER A 165 -4.36 4.66 -34.20
C SER A 165 -5.62 4.01 -33.59
N LEU A 166 -5.44 2.89 -32.88
CA LEU A 166 -6.51 2.15 -32.21
C LEU A 166 -7.15 3.01 -31.09
N PRO A 167 -8.50 3.14 -31.06
CA PRO A 167 -9.21 3.81 -29.98
C PRO A 167 -8.88 3.17 -28.63
N TYR A 168 -8.68 3.99 -27.61
CA TYR A 168 -8.26 3.50 -26.30
C TYR A 168 -9.35 2.69 -25.60
N ILE A 169 -10.59 3.20 -25.56
CA ILE A 169 -11.72 2.53 -24.90
C ILE A 169 -12.57 1.80 -25.93
N SER A 170 -12.60 0.47 -25.86
CA SER A 170 -13.55 -0.34 -26.65
C SER A 170 -14.97 -0.26 -26.10
N GLU A 171 -15.98 -0.68 -26.88
CA GLU A 171 -17.36 -0.79 -26.40
C GLU A 171 -17.47 -1.73 -25.18
N LYS A 172 -16.68 -2.81 -25.19
CA LYS A 172 -16.59 -3.74 -24.06
C LYS A 172 -15.97 -3.06 -22.84
N ASP A 173 -14.84 -2.36 -22.97
CA ASP A 173 -14.22 -1.67 -21.83
C ASP A 173 -15.17 -0.62 -21.25
N ARG A 174 -15.90 0.11 -22.11
CA ARG A 174 -16.93 1.05 -21.66
C ARG A 174 -18.02 0.36 -20.85
N ALA A 175 -18.51 -0.79 -21.31
CA ALA A 175 -19.50 -1.57 -20.58
C ALA A 175 -18.95 -2.11 -19.25
N ASP A 176 -17.70 -2.60 -19.24
CA ASP A 176 -17.03 -3.11 -18.05
C ASP A 176 -16.84 -2.00 -17.00
N ILE A 177 -16.42 -0.80 -17.43
CA ILE A 177 -16.27 0.39 -16.57
C ILE A 177 -17.62 0.78 -15.96
N LEU A 178 -18.67 0.90 -16.78
CA LEU A 178 -20.01 1.25 -16.30
C LEU A 178 -20.53 0.24 -15.28
N TRP A 179 -20.35 -1.05 -15.56
CA TRP A 179 -20.71 -2.11 -14.62
C TRP A 179 -19.88 -2.02 -13.32
N GLY A 180 -18.58 -1.74 -13.41
CA GLY A 180 -17.71 -1.56 -12.25
C GLY A 180 -18.11 -0.38 -11.35
N ILE A 181 -18.66 0.70 -11.94
CA ILE A 181 -19.24 1.82 -11.19
C ILE A 181 -20.48 1.34 -10.41
N GLU A 182 -21.41 0.66 -11.10
CA GLU A 182 -22.64 0.14 -10.49
C GLU A 182 -22.35 -0.85 -9.35
N GLN A 183 -21.27 -1.62 -9.47
CA GLN A 183 -20.82 -2.56 -8.45
C GLN A 183 -19.83 -1.95 -7.44
N GLU A 184 -19.65 -0.63 -7.43
CA GLU A 184 -18.84 0.09 -6.43
C GLU A 184 -17.42 -0.46 -6.26
N PHE A 185 -16.73 -0.76 -7.36
CA PHE A 185 -15.33 -1.15 -7.31
C PHE A 185 -14.46 -0.06 -6.69
N ASP A 186 -13.39 -0.45 -5.99
CA ASP A 186 -12.52 0.50 -5.33
C ASP A 186 -11.49 1.09 -6.31
N PHE A 187 -11.04 0.27 -7.26
CA PHE A 187 -10.05 0.61 -8.28
C PHE A 187 -10.45 0.09 -9.66
N MET A 188 -9.99 0.80 -10.70
CA MET A 188 -9.96 0.34 -12.09
C MET A 188 -8.52 0.39 -12.60
N ALA A 189 -7.97 -0.74 -13.02
CA ALA A 189 -6.72 -0.83 -13.73
C ALA A 189 -6.97 -0.74 -15.23
N ALA A 190 -6.36 0.27 -15.85
CA ALA A 190 -6.62 0.64 -17.24
C ALA A 190 -5.51 0.09 -18.13
N SER A 191 -5.82 -0.99 -18.87
CA SER A 191 -4.88 -1.70 -19.74
C SER A 191 -4.39 -0.87 -20.92
N PHE A 192 -3.15 -1.10 -21.33
CA PHE A 192 -2.44 -0.46 -22.45
C PHE A 192 -2.48 1.07 -22.43
N THR A 193 -2.37 1.70 -21.24
CA THR A 193 -2.30 3.17 -21.15
C THR A 193 -1.03 3.69 -21.81
N ARG A 194 -1.19 4.60 -22.77
CA ARG A 194 -0.12 5.23 -23.56
C ARG A 194 0.06 6.71 -23.25
N THR A 195 -1.05 7.41 -22.97
CA THR A 195 -1.06 8.87 -22.84
C THR A 195 -1.86 9.33 -21.62
N ALA A 196 -1.75 10.61 -21.28
CA ALA A 196 -2.64 11.21 -20.28
C ALA A 196 -4.11 11.22 -20.72
N GLU A 197 -4.39 11.37 -22.03
CA GLU A 197 -5.76 11.44 -22.55
C GLU A 197 -6.51 10.12 -22.33
N ASP A 198 -5.85 8.98 -22.49
CA ASP A 198 -6.40 7.65 -22.20
C ASP A 198 -7.04 7.57 -20.80
N ILE A 199 -6.35 8.12 -19.79
CA ILE A 199 -6.85 8.17 -18.41
C ILE A 199 -7.97 9.19 -18.24
N LEU A 200 -7.90 10.32 -18.96
CA LEU A 200 -8.94 11.34 -18.96
C LEU A 200 -10.23 10.84 -19.62
N GLU A 201 -10.16 9.96 -20.62
CA GLU A 201 -11.33 9.32 -21.22
C GLU A 201 -12.09 8.45 -20.20
N ILE A 202 -11.38 7.62 -19.44
CA ILE A 202 -12.01 6.83 -18.35
C ILE A 202 -12.58 7.78 -17.29
N ARG A 203 -11.84 8.85 -16.94
CA ARG A 203 -12.32 9.87 -15.98
C ARG A 203 -13.62 10.52 -16.44
N LYS A 204 -13.74 10.88 -17.73
CA LYS A 204 -14.97 11.44 -18.32
C LYS A 204 -16.14 10.47 -18.19
N ILE A 205 -15.93 9.16 -18.35
CA ILE A 205 -16.98 8.15 -18.12
C ILE A 205 -17.41 8.14 -16.66
N LEU A 206 -16.46 8.12 -15.71
CA LEU A 206 -16.75 8.17 -14.28
C LEU A 206 -17.53 9.45 -13.90
N ASP A 207 -17.09 10.61 -14.39
CA ASP A 207 -17.73 11.90 -14.13
C ASP A 207 -19.14 11.98 -14.74
N SER A 208 -19.37 11.37 -15.91
CA SER A 208 -20.72 11.27 -16.52
C SER A 208 -21.72 10.48 -15.66
N LYS A 209 -21.22 9.69 -14.70
CA LYS A 209 -22.00 8.94 -13.72
C LYS A 209 -21.91 9.51 -12.31
N ASN A 210 -21.36 10.72 -12.13
CA ASN A 210 -21.06 11.33 -10.83
C ASN A 210 -20.25 10.42 -9.89
N CYS A 211 -19.41 9.55 -10.46
CA CYS A 211 -18.60 8.61 -9.71
C CYS A 211 -17.21 9.20 -9.46
N HIS A 212 -16.97 9.70 -8.25
CA HIS A 212 -15.67 10.27 -7.85
C HIS A 212 -14.89 9.39 -6.86
N SER A 213 -15.45 8.23 -6.52
CA SER A 213 -14.88 7.31 -5.54
C SER A 213 -13.83 6.38 -6.18
N VAL A 214 -14.10 5.83 -7.37
CA VAL A 214 -13.21 4.88 -8.06
C VAL A 214 -11.86 5.51 -8.40
N ARG A 215 -10.78 4.79 -8.10
CA ARG A 215 -9.40 5.21 -8.41
C ARG A 215 -8.89 4.54 -9.67
N ILE A 216 -8.23 5.30 -10.55
CA ILE A 216 -7.69 4.77 -11.81
C ILE A 216 -6.20 4.44 -11.65
N ILE A 217 -5.84 3.20 -11.91
CA ILE A 217 -4.46 2.70 -11.97
C ILE A 217 -4.09 2.54 -13.45
N ALA A 218 -3.19 3.37 -13.97
CA ALA A 218 -2.73 3.25 -15.34
C ALA A 218 -1.78 2.04 -15.50
N LYS A 219 -2.04 1.12 -16.42
CA LYS A 219 -1.14 -0.01 -16.70
C LYS A 219 -0.18 0.40 -17.81
N ILE A 220 1.11 0.38 -17.49
CA ILE A 220 2.19 0.73 -18.41
C ILE A 220 2.74 -0.56 -19.00
N GLU A 221 2.54 -0.72 -20.31
CA GLU A 221 2.71 -1.99 -21.02
C GLU A 221 3.50 -1.84 -22.33
N ASN A 222 3.86 -0.62 -22.74
CA ASN A 222 4.59 -0.37 -23.97
C ASN A 222 5.53 0.84 -23.87
N ALA A 223 6.35 1.05 -24.91
CA ALA A 223 7.34 2.13 -24.96
C ALA A 223 6.72 3.53 -24.86
N GLU A 224 5.55 3.74 -25.46
CA GLU A 224 4.85 5.03 -25.43
C GLU A 224 4.38 5.41 -24.02
N GLY A 225 3.76 4.47 -23.30
CA GLY A 225 3.37 4.68 -21.90
C GLY A 225 4.58 4.93 -20.98
N VAL A 226 5.72 4.30 -21.27
CA VAL A 226 6.99 4.57 -20.56
C VAL A 226 7.48 5.99 -20.84
N ALA A 227 7.47 6.43 -22.09
CA ALA A 227 7.89 7.79 -22.48
C ALA A 227 6.99 8.87 -21.86
N ASN A 228 5.68 8.60 -21.79
CA ASN A 228 4.66 9.54 -21.29
C ASN A 228 4.36 9.40 -19.79
N ILE A 229 5.17 8.65 -19.04
CA ILE A 229 4.88 8.35 -17.62
C ILE A 229 4.62 9.60 -16.77
N ASP A 230 5.35 10.70 -17.00
CA ASP A 230 5.22 11.91 -16.19
C ASP A 230 3.87 12.62 -16.40
N GLU A 231 3.25 12.50 -17.57
CA GLU A 231 1.92 13.06 -17.83
C GLU A 231 0.80 12.12 -17.37
N ILE A 232 0.97 10.81 -17.58
CA ILE A 232 0.05 9.78 -17.09
C ILE A 232 -0.08 9.89 -15.56
N LEU A 233 1.03 10.01 -14.84
CA LEU A 233 1.04 10.15 -13.38
C LEU A 233 0.31 11.39 -12.85
N ARG A 234 0.21 12.46 -13.65
CA ARG A 234 -0.51 13.68 -13.25
C ARG A 234 -2.02 13.44 -13.18
N VAL A 235 -2.54 12.59 -14.06
CA VAL A 235 -3.98 12.36 -14.23
C VAL A 235 -4.46 11.00 -13.69
N SER A 236 -3.54 10.09 -13.33
CA SER A 236 -3.86 8.80 -12.71
C SER A 236 -3.84 8.86 -11.17
N ASP A 237 -4.48 7.89 -10.51
CA ASP A 237 -4.42 7.73 -9.05
C ASP A 237 -3.26 6.81 -8.60
N GLY A 238 -2.78 5.98 -9.51
CA GLY A 238 -1.65 5.06 -9.36
C GLY A 238 -1.20 4.50 -10.71
N VAL A 239 -0.18 3.64 -10.69
CA VAL A 239 0.30 2.91 -11.88
C VAL A 239 0.54 1.44 -11.58
N MET A 240 0.45 0.62 -12.61
CA MET A 240 0.81 -0.79 -12.59
C MET A 240 1.83 -1.05 -13.71
N ILE A 241 2.91 -1.73 -13.35
CA ILE A 241 4.01 -2.08 -14.25
C ILE A 241 3.80 -3.54 -14.64
N ALA A 242 3.22 -3.77 -15.82
CA ALA A 242 2.96 -5.12 -16.33
C ALA A 242 4.16 -5.56 -17.20
N ARG A 243 5.07 -6.30 -16.57
CA ARG A 243 6.39 -6.63 -17.13
C ARG A 243 6.33 -7.64 -18.26
N GLY A 244 5.34 -8.55 -18.23
CA GLY A 244 5.06 -9.51 -19.29
C GLY A 244 4.71 -8.79 -20.58
N ASP A 245 3.66 -7.96 -20.56
CA ASP A 245 3.21 -7.20 -21.73
C ASP A 245 4.30 -6.21 -22.20
N MET A 246 4.95 -5.51 -21.26
CA MET A 246 6.05 -4.60 -21.56
C MET A 246 7.27 -5.28 -22.20
N GLY A 247 7.59 -6.51 -21.78
CA GLY A 247 8.70 -7.28 -22.34
C GLY A 247 8.47 -7.77 -23.77
N VAL A 248 7.24 -7.69 -24.28
CA VAL A 248 6.94 -7.93 -25.69
C VAL A 248 7.26 -6.68 -26.52
N GLU A 249 6.94 -5.49 -26.00
CA GLU A 249 7.05 -4.21 -26.70
C GLU A 249 8.42 -3.52 -26.57
N ILE A 250 9.15 -3.81 -25.49
CA ILE A 250 10.45 -3.21 -25.16
C ILE A 250 11.50 -4.33 -25.03
N PRO A 251 12.76 -4.11 -25.45
CA PRO A 251 13.83 -5.08 -25.22
C PRO A 251 13.88 -5.59 -23.78
N PHE A 252 13.97 -6.91 -23.59
CA PHE A 252 13.86 -7.54 -22.27
C PHE A 252 14.96 -7.09 -21.30
N GLU A 253 16.14 -6.71 -21.83
CA GLU A 253 17.26 -6.18 -21.06
C GLU A 253 17.02 -4.78 -20.49
N GLU A 254 16.09 -4.01 -21.08
CA GLU A 254 15.71 -2.66 -20.62
C GLU A 254 14.61 -2.69 -19.55
N VAL A 255 13.78 -3.75 -19.51
CA VAL A 255 12.64 -3.88 -18.59
C VAL A 255 13.02 -3.64 -17.12
N PRO A 256 14.13 -4.21 -16.58
CA PRO A 256 14.54 -3.96 -15.19
C PRO A 256 14.87 -2.48 -14.92
N VAL A 257 15.45 -1.78 -15.89
CA VAL A 257 15.80 -0.36 -15.75
C VAL A 257 14.53 0.50 -15.77
N VAL A 258 13.63 0.22 -16.70
CA VAL A 258 12.33 0.88 -16.82
C VAL A 258 11.49 0.67 -15.56
N GLN A 259 11.41 -0.55 -15.03
CA GLN A 259 10.70 -0.82 -13.77
C GLN A 259 11.17 0.10 -12.65
N LYS A 260 12.49 0.19 -12.42
CA LYS A 260 13.07 1.05 -11.37
C LYS A 260 12.71 2.52 -11.56
N LEU A 261 12.77 2.99 -12.80
CA LEU A 261 12.39 4.35 -13.17
C LEU A 261 10.92 4.63 -12.86
N LEU A 262 10.01 3.76 -13.32
CA LEU A 262 8.57 3.91 -13.15
C LEU A 262 8.18 3.88 -11.67
N ILE A 263 8.72 2.93 -10.89
CA ILE A 263 8.51 2.86 -9.43
C ILE A 263 8.95 4.17 -8.78
N LYS A 264 10.18 4.62 -9.04
CA LYS A 264 10.75 5.84 -8.44
C LYS A 264 9.91 7.07 -8.74
N LYS A 265 9.48 7.25 -9.99
CA LYS A 265 8.62 8.37 -10.40
C LYS A 265 7.26 8.31 -9.70
N ALA A 266 6.62 7.15 -9.70
CA ALA A 266 5.27 6.97 -9.16
C ALA A 266 5.19 7.25 -7.65
N TYR A 267 6.00 6.58 -6.83
CA TYR A 267 5.93 6.81 -5.39
C TYR A 267 6.45 8.20 -5.01
N SER A 268 7.41 8.78 -5.75
CA SER A 268 7.84 10.16 -5.51
C SER A 268 6.74 11.18 -5.77
N ALA A 269 5.82 10.89 -6.70
CA ALA A 269 4.60 11.66 -6.93
C ALA A 269 3.49 11.39 -5.88
N GLY A 270 3.74 10.55 -4.86
CA GLY A 270 2.74 10.16 -3.87
C GLY A 270 1.67 9.21 -4.42
N LYS A 271 1.95 8.52 -5.53
CA LYS A 271 1.04 7.60 -6.18
C LYS A 271 1.36 6.16 -5.77
N GLN A 272 0.34 5.30 -5.78
CA GLN A 272 0.53 3.86 -5.58
C GLN A 272 1.14 3.26 -6.85
N VAL A 273 2.09 2.34 -6.68
CA VAL A 273 2.70 1.61 -7.79
C VAL A 273 2.65 0.11 -7.52
N ILE A 274 2.22 -0.63 -8.52
CA ILE A 274 2.04 -2.08 -8.48
C ILE A 274 3.06 -2.70 -9.43
N THR A 275 3.83 -3.67 -8.96
CA THR A 275 4.67 -4.51 -9.83
C THR A 275 3.90 -5.79 -10.13
N ALA A 276 3.67 -6.07 -11.42
CA ALA A 276 2.74 -7.09 -11.89
C ALA A 276 3.38 -8.03 -12.91
N THR A 277 2.74 -9.21 -13.08
CA THR A 277 3.11 -10.32 -13.99
C THR A 277 4.48 -10.94 -13.69
N GLN A 278 4.72 -12.19 -14.09
CA GLN A 278 6.00 -12.90 -13.95
C GLN A 278 6.61 -12.87 -12.52
N MET A 279 5.77 -12.87 -11.47
CA MET A 279 6.24 -12.77 -10.09
C MET A 279 6.65 -14.13 -9.54
N LEU A 280 5.70 -15.05 -9.38
CA LEU A 280 5.92 -16.41 -8.86
C LEU A 280 5.30 -17.45 -9.80
N ASP A 281 5.36 -17.22 -11.12
CA ASP A 281 4.63 -17.97 -12.15
C ASP A 281 4.84 -19.49 -12.07
N SER A 282 6.05 -19.95 -11.72
CA SER A 282 6.36 -21.37 -11.52
C SER A 282 5.47 -22.02 -10.44
N MET A 283 4.93 -21.23 -9.51
CA MET A 283 4.03 -21.70 -8.46
C MET A 283 2.63 -22.04 -8.96
N MET A 284 2.29 -21.73 -10.21
CA MET A 284 1.10 -22.31 -10.84
C MET A 284 1.16 -23.84 -10.87
N LYS A 285 2.37 -24.40 -10.99
CA LYS A 285 2.61 -25.86 -11.11
C LYS A 285 3.41 -26.44 -9.94
N ASN A 286 4.07 -25.60 -9.14
CA ASN A 286 4.99 -26.04 -8.10
C ASN A 286 4.64 -25.43 -6.73
N PRO A 287 4.86 -26.15 -5.62
CA PRO A 287 4.57 -25.63 -4.28
C PRO A 287 5.60 -24.60 -3.78
N ARG A 288 6.69 -24.36 -4.52
CA ARG A 288 7.76 -23.42 -4.18
C ARG A 288 8.23 -22.68 -5.43
N PRO A 289 8.61 -21.40 -5.31
CA PRO A 289 9.14 -20.65 -6.44
C PRO A 289 10.59 -21.00 -6.69
N THR A 290 11.09 -20.56 -7.84
CA THR A 290 12.52 -20.56 -8.15
C THR A 290 13.26 -19.49 -7.35
N ARG A 291 14.60 -19.62 -7.27
CA ARG A 291 15.46 -18.57 -6.68
C ARG A 291 15.40 -17.26 -7.48
N ALA A 292 15.23 -17.35 -8.80
CA ALA A 292 15.13 -16.19 -9.67
C ALA A 292 13.87 -15.38 -9.35
N GLU A 293 12.71 -16.03 -9.28
CA GLU A 293 11.44 -15.40 -8.90
C GLU A 293 11.48 -14.78 -7.51
N ALA A 294 12.03 -15.49 -6.52
CA ALA A 294 12.17 -14.93 -5.17
C ALA A 294 13.05 -13.67 -5.15
N THR A 295 14.12 -13.66 -5.95
CA THR A 295 15.03 -12.51 -6.10
C THR A 295 14.33 -11.35 -6.82
N ASP A 296 13.53 -11.64 -7.83
CA ASP A 296 12.78 -10.65 -8.60
C ASP A 296 11.71 -9.95 -7.76
N VAL A 297 10.92 -10.71 -7.00
CA VAL A 297 9.97 -10.17 -6.02
C VAL A 297 10.68 -9.27 -4.99
N ALA A 298 11.81 -9.73 -4.43
CA ALA A 298 12.58 -8.94 -3.48
C ALA A 298 13.10 -7.63 -4.09
N ASN A 299 13.58 -7.67 -5.34
CA ASN A 299 14.04 -6.46 -6.05
C ASN A 299 12.93 -5.45 -6.28
N ALA A 300 11.71 -5.87 -6.64
CA ALA A 300 10.56 -4.97 -6.75
C ALA A 300 10.28 -4.22 -5.42
N ILE A 301 10.51 -4.89 -4.29
CA ILE A 301 10.37 -4.30 -2.94
C ILE A 301 11.52 -3.35 -2.65
N TYR A 302 12.76 -3.75 -2.94
CA TYR A 302 13.92 -2.85 -2.79
C TYR A 302 13.82 -1.59 -3.63
N ASP A 303 13.20 -1.67 -4.81
CA ASP A 303 12.91 -0.55 -5.69
C ASP A 303 11.83 0.39 -5.12
N GLY A 304 11.04 -0.10 -4.17
CA GLY A 304 10.05 0.68 -3.44
C GLY A 304 8.62 0.53 -3.95
N THR A 305 8.28 -0.60 -4.59
CA THR A 305 6.90 -0.86 -5.03
C THR A 305 5.90 -0.73 -3.88
N SER A 306 4.69 -0.23 -4.13
CA SER A 306 3.65 -0.18 -3.11
C SER A 306 2.97 -1.54 -2.93
N ALA A 307 2.81 -2.27 -4.03
CA ALA A 307 2.21 -3.59 -4.04
C ALA A 307 2.89 -4.52 -5.06
N ILE A 308 2.73 -5.82 -4.83
CA ILE A 308 3.15 -6.92 -5.69
C ILE A 308 1.91 -7.76 -6.03
N MET A 309 1.80 -8.20 -7.28
CA MET A 309 0.58 -8.82 -7.81
C MET A 309 0.79 -10.24 -8.30
N LEU A 310 -0.06 -11.16 -7.84
CA LEU A 310 -0.21 -12.52 -8.36
C LEU A 310 -1.30 -12.55 -9.44
N SER A 311 -0.98 -13.21 -10.55
CA SER A 311 -1.84 -13.34 -11.73
C SER A 311 -2.36 -14.77 -11.85
N GLY A 312 -1.74 -15.61 -12.68
CA GLY A 312 -2.16 -16.98 -12.90
C GLY A 312 -1.96 -17.85 -11.65
N GLU A 313 -1.00 -17.51 -10.80
CA GLU A 313 -0.65 -18.22 -9.57
C GLU A 313 -1.86 -18.39 -8.64
N THR A 314 -2.66 -17.34 -8.46
CA THR A 314 -3.87 -17.38 -7.63
C THR A 314 -5.12 -17.65 -8.44
N ALA A 315 -5.17 -17.23 -9.72
CA ALA A 315 -6.37 -17.37 -10.52
C ALA A 315 -6.64 -18.82 -10.94
N ALA A 316 -5.62 -19.55 -11.39
CA ALA A 316 -5.75 -20.89 -11.97
C ALA A 316 -4.64 -21.87 -11.56
N GLY A 317 -3.70 -21.43 -10.71
CA GLY A 317 -2.59 -22.24 -10.23
C GLY A 317 -3.03 -23.35 -9.27
N ALA A 318 -2.21 -24.39 -9.17
CA ALA A 318 -2.42 -25.51 -8.24
C ALA A 318 -2.11 -25.16 -6.77
N TYR A 319 -1.37 -24.08 -6.51
CA TYR A 319 -0.89 -23.68 -5.18
C TYR A 319 -1.20 -22.21 -4.84
N PRO A 320 -2.48 -21.77 -4.93
CA PRO A 320 -2.83 -20.35 -4.83
C PRO A 320 -2.53 -19.78 -3.43
N ILE A 321 -2.81 -20.53 -2.37
CA ILE A 321 -2.62 -20.05 -0.99
C ILE A 321 -1.13 -20.03 -0.63
N GLU A 322 -0.38 -21.03 -1.06
CA GLU A 322 1.08 -21.11 -0.89
C GLU A 322 1.79 -19.99 -1.64
N ALA A 323 1.30 -19.59 -2.82
CA ALA A 323 1.83 -18.45 -3.55
C ALA A 323 1.69 -17.15 -2.74
N VAL A 324 0.52 -16.87 -2.16
CA VAL A 324 0.31 -15.69 -1.30
C VAL A 324 1.20 -15.74 -0.04
N LYS A 325 1.23 -16.89 0.66
CA LYS A 325 2.10 -17.07 1.83
C LYS A 325 3.57 -16.86 1.47
N THR A 326 4.00 -17.34 0.32
CA THR A 326 5.37 -17.19 -0.17
C THR A 326 5.69 -15.74 -0.49
N MET A 327 4.80 -15.06 -1.21
CA MET A 327 4.90 -13.64 -1.53
C MET A 327 5.02 -12.81 -0.24
N ALA A 328 4.20 -13.10 0.78
CA ALA A 328 4.25 -12.44 2.08
C ALA A 328 5.57 -12.68 2.82
N ARG A 329 6.09 -13.93 2.82
CA ARG A 329 7.38 -14.26 3.45
C ARG A 329 8.55 -13.53 2.79
N ILE A 330 8.58 -13.47 1.45
CA ILE A 330 9.61 -12.73 0.71
C ILE A 330 9.52 -11.25 1.08
N ALA A 331 8.30 -10.68 1.12
CA ALA A 331 8.11 -9.28 1.44
C ALA A 331 8.61 -8.92 2.84
N VAL A 332 8.20 -9.66 3.86
CA VAL A 332 8.67 -9.42 5.24
C VAL A 332 10.20 -9.51 5.32
N ARG A 333 10.80 -10.56 4.75
CA ARG A 333 12.25 -10.74 4.82
C ARG A 333 13.02 -9.64 4.08
N ALA A 334 12.55 -9.21 2.91
CA ALA A 334 13.17 -8.12 2.15
C ALA A 334 13.03 -6.78 2.89
N GLU A 335 11.86 -6.52 3.49
CA GLU A 335 11.60 -5.29 4.25
C GLU A 335 12.44 -5.18 5.51
N ASP A 336 12.67 -6.28 6.23
CA ASP A 336 13.53 -6.32 7.42
C ASP A 336 15.01 -6.00 7.09
N ASP A 337 15.41 -6.12 5.83
CA ASP A 337 16.77 -5.84 5.33
C ASP A 337 16.99 -4.37 4.95
N ILE A 338 15.92 -3.58 4.86
CA ILE A 338 15.97 -2.21 4.36
C ILE A 338 16.33 -1.23 5.48
N ASP A 339 17.42 -0.49 5.29
CA ASP A 339 17.74 0.71 6.08
C ASP A 339 16.80 1.88 5.70
N TYR A 340 15.58 1.87 6.24
CA TYR A 340 14.57 2.90 5.98
C TYR A 340 15.01 4.28 6.47
N ARG A 341 15.62 4.36 7.65
CA ARG A 341 16.11 5.62 8.24
C ARG A 341 17.17 6.24 7.34
N GLY A 342 18.19 5.47 6.94
CA GLY A 342 19.25 5.95 6.06
C GLY A 342 18.73 6.33 4.66
N ARG A 343 17.80 5.55 4.08
CA ARG A 343 17.16 5.90 2.80
C ARG A 343 16.36 7.20 2.89
N PHE A 344 15.66 7.44 4.00
CA PHE A 344 14.89 8.65 4.21
C PHE A 344 15.79 9.90 4.26
N PHE A 345 16.85 9.89 5.10
CA PHE A 345 17.73 11.06 5.26
C PHE A 345 18.67 11.31 4.08
N LYS A 346 19.00 10.29 3.27
CA LYS A 346 19.78 10.45 2.03
C LYS A 346 18.95 10.97 0.85
N ARG A 347 17.63 11.00 0.97
CA ARG A 347 16.75 11.36 -0.13
C ARG A 347 16.87 12.85 -0.45
N GLU A 348 17.31 13.17 -1.66
CA GLU A 348 17.24 14.54 -2.16
C GLU A 348 15.78 15.02 -2.28
N MET A 349 15.49 16.18 -1.69
CA MET A 349 14.17 16.78 -1.73
C MET A 349 13.92 17.52 -3.06
N ASN A 350 13.91 16.79 -4.18
CA ASN A 350 13.68 17.38 -5.51
C ASN A 350 12.19 17.59 -5.87
N THR A 351 11.26 17.44 -4.92
CA THR A 351 9.81 17.61 -5.18
C THR A 351 9.34 19.05 -4.94
N ARG A 352 8.53 19.60 -5.84
CA ARG A 352 7.85 20.91 -5.71
C ARG A 352 7.40 21.16 -4.25
N GLN A 353 7.88 22.26 -3.69
CA GLN A 353 7.63 22.68 -2.31
C GLN A 353 6.15 23.06 -2.15
N GLY A 354 5.37 22.14 -1.59
CA GLY A 354 3.99 22.39 -1.18
C GLY A 354 3.84 22.07 0.31
N VAL A 355 2.92 22.76 0.99
CA VAL A 355 2.67 22.61 2.44
C VAL A 355 2.55 21.13 2.85
N THR A 356 1.78 20.35 2.08
CA THR A 356 1.62 18.91 2.32
C THR A 356 2.93 18.12 2.24
N ASN A 357 3.82 18.43 1.31
CA ASN A 357 5.12 17.75 1.22
C ASN A 357 6.01 18.09 2.41
N ALA A 358 6.03 19.36 2.81
CA ALA A 358 6.82 19.85 3.94
C ALA A 358 6.35 19.24 5.26
N ILE A 359 5.03 19.27 5.52
CA ILE A 359 4.44 18.68 6.72
C ILE A 359 4.64 17.17 6.72
N SER A 360 4.39 16.46 5.63
CA SER A 360 4.60 15.01 5.59
C SER A 360 6.07 14.62 5.81
N HIS A 361 7.03 15.42 5.32
CA HIS A 361 8.45 15.21 5.62
C HIS A 361 8.75 15.45 7.10
N ALA A 362 8.33 16.59 7.65
CA ALA A 362 8.49 16.93 9.05
C ALA A 362 7.89 15.84 9.97
N THR A 363 6.71 15.30 9.63
CA THR A 363 6.09 14.18 10.35
C THR A 363 7.02 12.98 10.42
N CYS A 364 7.62 12.58 9.29
CA CYS A 364 8.54 11.44 9.27
C CYS A 364 9.83 11.74 10.05
N THR A 365 10.40 12.94 9.88
CA THR A 365 11.60 13.38 10.63
C THR A 365 11.35 13.34 12.14
N THR A 366 10.29 14.00 12.61
CA THR A 366 9.91 14.02 14.03
C THR A 366 9.63 12.61 14.55
N ALA A 367 8.98 11.75 13.76
CA ALA A 367 8.73 10.38 14.18
C ALA A 367 10.03 9.57 14.35
N TYR A 368 11.03 9.78 13.49
CA TYR A 368 12.35 9.16 13.64
C TYR A 368 13.15 9.72 14.82
N ASP A 369 13.09 11.02 15.06
CA ASP A 369 13.86 11.68 16.12
C ASP A 369 13.32 11.32 17.52
N LEU A 370 12.02 11.13 17.64
CA LEU A 370 11.36 10.76 18.90
C LEU A 370 11.26 9.25 19.13
N GLY A 371 11.68 8.42 18.16
CA GLY A 371 11.47 6.97 18.22
C GLY A 371 9.99 6.60 18.33
N ALA A 372 9.13 7.32 17.59
CA ALA A 372 7.69 7.14 17.66
C ALA A 372 7.27 5.72 17.26
N ALA A 373 6.32 5.15 18.01
CA ALA A 373 5.79 3.82 17.76
C ALA A 373 4.97 3.74 16.46
N ALA A 374 4.32 4.84 16.08
CA ALA A 374 3.54 4.93 14.85
C ALA A 374 3.38 6.39 14.37
N ILE A 375 3.08 6.55 13.09
CA ILE A 375 2.51 7.78 12.54
C ILE A 375 1.01 7.56 12.39
N ILE A 376 0.19 8.42 13.01
CA ILE A 376 -1.26 8.39 12.87
C ILE A 376 -1.69 9.47 11.87
N THR A 377 -2.42 9.08 10.83
CA THR A 377 -2.97 10.03 9.86
C THR A 377 -4.48 10.03 9.90
N VAL A 378 -5.10 11.21 9.88
CA VAL A 378 -6.56 11.31 9.70
C VAL A 378 -6.86 11.88 8.31
N THR A 379 -7.74 11.21 7.56
CA THR A 379 -7.96 11.55 6.16
C THR A 379 -9.36 11.21 5.66
N LYS A 380 -9.93 12.10 4.82
CA LYS A 380 -11.20 11.87 4.12
C LYS A 380 -11.03 11.20 2.75
N SER A 381 -9.87 11.35 2.11
CA SER A 381 -9.62 10.88 0.73
C SER A 381 -8.43 9.93 0.60
N GLY A 382 -7.73 9.64 1.71
CA GLY A 382 -6.51 8.84 1.72
C GLY A 382 -5.25 9.62 1.32
N LYS A 383 -5.37 10.90 0.93
CA LYS A 383 -4.23 11.72 0.45
C LYS A 383 -3.13 11.83 1.51
N THR A 384 -3.47 12.17 2.75
CA THR A 384 -2.49 12.30 3.85
C THR A 384 -1.67 11.02 4.03
N ALA A 385 -2.35 9.86 4.08
CA ALA A 385 -1.70 8.56 4.23
C ALA A 385 -0.73 8.27 3.08
N LYS A 386 -1.14 8.54 1.83
CA LYS A 386 -0.27 8.38 0.65
C LYS A 386 0.96 9.31 0.69
N MET A 387 0.79 10.54 1.17
CA MET A 387 1.87 11.53 1.26
C MET A 387 2.86 11.23 2.39
N ILE A 388 2.46 10.49 3.42
CA ILE A 388 3.39 9.91 4.40
C ILE A 388 4.05 8.65 3.82
N SER A 389 3.23 7.75 3.25
CA SER A 389 3.68 6.48 2.66
C SER A 389 4.79 6.65 1.63
N LYS A 390 4.76 7.71 0.81
CA LYS A 390 5.83 7.98 -0.17
C LYS A 390 7.22 8.14 0.44
N TYR A 391 7.34 8.53 1.71
CA TYR A 391 8.62 8.69 2.39
C TYR A 391 9.15 7.37 2.94
N ARG A 392 8.36 6.29 2.83
CA ARG A 392 8.69 4.94 3.27
C ARG A 392 9.19 4.87 4.73
N PRO A 393 8.43 5.42 5.71
CA PRO A 393 8.83 5.36 7.11
C PRO A 393 8.93 3.92 7.64
N GLU A 394 9.90 3.70 8.54
CA GLU A 394 10.11 2.43 9.24
C GLU A 394 8.97 2.10 10.21
N MET A 395 8.44 3.09 10.92
CA MET A 395 7.28 2.91 11.78
C MET A 395 6.00 2.68 10.95
N PRO A 396 4.99 1.97 11.48
CA PRO A 396 3.71 1.80 10.82
C PRO A 396 2.97 3.13 10.64
N ILE A 397 2.18 3.23 9.56
CA ILE A 397 1.29 4.37 9.30
C ILE A 397 -0.13 3.90 9.60
N ILE A 398 -0.71 4.35 10.71
CA ILE A 398 -2.09 4.03 11.08
C ILE A 398 -2.98 5.14 10.52
N SER A 399 -3.90 4.81 9.61
CA SER A 399 -4.69 5.82 8.91
C SER A 399 -6.17 5.73 9.20
N GLY A 400 -6.67 6.69 9.97
CA GLY A 400 -8.09 6.87 10.26
C GLY A 400 -8.87 7.53 9.13
N THR A 401 -10.02 6.96 8.80
CA THR A 401 -11.00 7.52 7.86
C THR A 401 -12.42 7.21 8.30
N THR A 402 -13.36 8.07 7.92
CA THR A 402 -14.80 7.84 8.14
C THR A 402 -15.49 7.22 6.92
N SER A 403 -14.77 7.06 5.80
CA SER A 403 -15.32 6.50 4.56
C SER A 403 -14.92 5.03 4.40
N PRO A 404 -15.89 4.09 4.32
CA PRO A 404 -15.63 2.68 4.04
C PRO A 404 -14.89 2.44 2.72
N THR A 405 -15.17 3.24 1.69
CA THR A 405 -14.48 3.15 0.40
C THR A 405 -13.02 3.55 0.53
N VAL A 406 -12.73 4.65 1.23
CA VAL A 406 -11.34 5.08 1.46
C VAL A 406 -10.61 4.12 2.39
N TYR A 407 -11.30 3.51 3.36
CA TYR A 407 -10.76 2.45 4.21
C TYR A 407 -10.20 1.29 3.39
N ARG A 408 -10.98 0.80 2.40
CA ARG A 408 -10.51 -0.22 1.44
C ARG A 408 -9.40 0.29 0.53
N GLN A 409 -9.54 1.49 -0.04
CA GLN A 409 -8.53 2.05 -0.96
C GLN A 409 -7.16 2.27 -0.30
N MET A 410 -7.14 2.64 0.98
CA MET A 410 -5.89 2.80 1.72
C MET A 410 -5.18 1.47 1.94
N ASN A 411 -5.86 0.32 1.82
CA ASN A 411 -5.22 -0.97 1.94
C ASN A 411 -4.25 -1.30 0.79
N LEU A 412 -4.29 -0.54 -0.32
CA LEU A 412 -3.27 -0.60 -1.37
C LEU A 412 -2.06 0.32 -1.11
N SER A 413 -2.10 1.17 -0.08
CA SER A 413 -1.00 2.08 0.24
C SER A 413 0.10 1.39 1.06
N TRP A 414 1.35 1.50 0.61
CA TRP A 414 2.50 0.90 1.28
C TRP A 414 2.60 1.33 2.74
N GLY A 415 2.79 0.37 3.65
CA GLY A 415 3.01 0.60 5.08
C GLY A 415 1.80 1.18 5.84
N VAL A 416 0.64 1.33 5.17
CA VAL A 416 -0.58 1.88 5.76
C VAL A 416 -1.45 0.76 6.33
N ILE A 417 -1.88 0.95 7.57
CA ILE A 417 -2.88 0.14 8.28
C ILE A 417 -4.11 1.04 8.42
N PRO A 418 -5.15 0.86 7.59
CA PRO A 418 -6.32 1.71 7.67
C PRO A 418 -7.17 1.31 8.89
N ILE A 419 -7.82 2.29 9.52
CA ILE A 419 -8.80 2.08 10.59
C ILE A 419 -10.05 2.91 10.29
N LEU A 420 -11.23 2.35 10.53
CA LEU A 420 -12.49 3.08 10.49
C LEU A 420 -12.70 3.83 11.80
N MET A 421 -13.17 5.07 11.69
CA MET A 421 -13.45 5.95 12.82
C MET A 421 -14.69 6.79 12.55
N GLU A 422 -15.33 7.24 13.62
CA GLU A 422 -16.44 8.18 13.60
C GLU A 422 -15.99 9.62 13.35
N GLU A 423 -16.90 10.44 12.83
CA GLU A 423 -16.70 11.88 12.73
C GLU A 423 -16.70 12.51 14.13
N LYS A 424 -15.87 13.55 14.31
CA LYS A 424 -15.78 14.37 15.52
C LYS A 424 -15.85 15.84 15.15
N GLU A 425 -16.32 16.66 16.09
CA GLU A 425 -16.57 18.08 15.86
C GLU A 425 -15.31 18.93 16.04
N SER A 426 -14.43 18.54 16.97
CA SER A 426 -13.18 19.23 17.25
C SER A 426 -11.95 18.44 16.82
N THR A 427 -10.86 19.16 16.55
CA THR A 427 -9.58 18.55 16.13
C THR A 427 -8.94 17.73 17.26
N ASP A 428 -9.04 18.19 18.50
CA ASP A 428 -8.50 17.46 19.64
C ASP A 428 -9.29 16.18 19.94
N GLU A 429 -10.63 16.22 19.89
CA GLU A 429 -11.45 15.00 20.00
C GLU A 429 -11.16 14.01 18.90
N LEU A 430 -10.97 14.49 17.66
CA LEU A 430 -10.65 13.65 16.52
C LEU A 430 -9.31 12.92 16.71
N PHE A 431 -8.30 13.62 17.22
CA PHE A 431 -6.98 13.04 17.46
C PHE A 431 -6.99 12.06 18.63
N GLN A 432 -7.67 12.40 19.73
CA GLN A 432 -7.83 11.48 20.85
C GLN A 432 -8.56 10.22 20.37
N HIS A 433 -9.66 10.37 19.64
CA HIS A 433 -10.42 9.26 19.09
C HIS A 433 -9.60 8.38 18.16
N ALA A 434 -8.77 8.97 17.28
CA ALA A 434 -7.89 8.21 16.40
C ALA A 434 -6.85 7.37 17.19
N VAL A 435 -6.34 7.92 18.31
CA VAL A 435 -5.43 7.22 19.23
C VAL A 435 -6.16 6.09 19.96
N ASP A 436 -7.37 6.35 20.46
CA ASP A 436 -8.19 5.39 21.20
C ASP A 436 -8.56 4.20 20.30
N VAL A 437 -8.97 4.45 19.05
CA VAL A 437 -9.26 3.40 18.07
C VAL A 437 -7.99 2.61 17.73
N ALA A 438 -6.84 3.28 17.53
CA ALA A 438 -5.58 2.61 17.27
C ALA A 438 -5.16 1.72 18.46
N GLN A 439 -5.36 2.19 19.69
CA GLN A 439 -5.08 1.45 20.91
C GLN A 439 -6.04 0.25 21.08
N GLY A 440 -7.34 0.44 20.83
CA GLY A 440 -8.34 -0.63 20.88
C GLY A 440 -8.09 -1.75 19.86
N ASN A 441 -7.46 -1.41 18.73
CA ASN A 441 -6.99 -2.38 17.73
C ASN A 441 -5.60 -2.96 18.04
N ASN A 442 -5.02 -2.69 19.20
CA ASN A 442 -3.68 -3.14 19.63
C ASN A 442 -2.54 -2.69 18.72
N LEU A 443 -2.71 -1.56 18.01
CA LEU A 443 -1.68 -1.01 17.12
C LEU A 443 -0.67 -0.11 17.85
N VAL A 444 -1.08 0.45 19.00
CA VAL A 444 -0.26 1.25 19.92
C VAL A 444 -0.63 0.94 21.36
N LYS A 445 0.25 1.25 22.32
CA LYS A 445 0.07 0.98 23.75
C LYS A 445 0.18 2.27 24.57
N SER A 446 -0.51 2.35 25.71
CA SER A 446 -0.39 3.50 26.64
C SER A 446 1.06 3.79 26.97
N GLY A 447 1.55 5.02 26.84
CA GLY A 447 2.95 5.41 27.03
C GLY A 447 3.80 5.40 25.76
N ASP A 448 3.26 4.95 24.62
CA ASP A 448 3.93 5.08 23.33
C ASP A 448 3.88 6.55 22.86
N ILE A 449 4.91 7.00 22.14
CA ILE A 449 4.88 8.29 21.43
C ILE A 449 4.37 8.03 20.01
N VAL A 450 3.39 8.81 19.58
CA VAL A 450 2.88 8.80 18.20
C VAL A 450 2.97 10.20 17.60
N VAL A 451 3.16 10.27 16.28
CA VAL A 451 3.10 11.54 15.54
C VAL A 451 1.84 11.55 14.70
N ILE A 452 0.96 12.50 14.98
CA ILE A 452 -0.33 12.67 14.32
C ILE A 452 -0.21 13.72 13.22
N THR A 453 -0.80 13.46 12.06
CA THR A 453 -0.88 14.45 10.97
C THR A 453 -2.23 14.40 10.25
N ALA A 454 -2.74 15.58 9.89
CA ALA A 454 -4.06 15.73 9.28
C ALA A 454 -4.15 17.00 8.41
N GLY A 455 -5.28 17.14 7.73
CA GLY A 455 -5.70 18.37 7.08
C GLY A 455 -6.75 19.09 7.91
N VAL A 456 -6.54 20.38 8.17
CA VAL A 456 -7.54 21.26 8.79
C VAL A 456 -7.91 22.40 7.82
N PRO A 457 -9.19 22.86 7.78
CA PRO A 457 -10.31 22.49 8.66
C PRO A 457 -10.83 21.06 8.44
N LEU A 458 -11.40 20.48 9.49
CA LEU A 458 -11.93 19.11 9.47
C LEU A 458 -13.06 18.97 8.44
N GLY A 459 -13.21 17.77 7.89
CA GLY A 459 -14.25 17.48 6.89
C GLY A 459 -13.89 17.86 5.45
N ILE A 460 -12.94 18.79 5.25
CA ILE A 460 -12.54 19.24 3.91
C ILE A 460 -11.31 18.46 3.43
N SER A 461 -11.45 17.74 2.32
CA SER A 461 -10.32 17.09 1.65
C SER A 461 -9.52 18.12 0.85
N GLY A 462 -8.19 18.09 0.92
CA GLY A 462 -7.37 18.87 -0.02
C GLY A 462 -5.91 19.05 0.37
N THR A 463 -5.64 19.31 1.66
CA THR A 463 -4.28 19.59 2.15
C THR A 463 -4.00 18.84 3.44
N THR A 464 -2.75 18.45 3.64
CA THR A 464 -2.19 18.09 4.95
C THR A 464 -1.37 19.29 5.41
N ASN A 465 -1.70 19.85 6.57
CA ASN A 465 -1.10 21.09 7.07
C ASN A 465 -0.82 21.09 8.58
N LEU A 466 -1.12 19.99 9.29
CA LEU A 466 -0.95 19.88 10.73
C LEU A 466 -0.06 18.68 11.10
N LEU A 467 0.80 18.90 12.09
CA LEU A 467 1.58 17.87 12.80
C LEU A 467 1.39 18.06 14.31
N LYS A 468 1.18 16.97 15.06
CA LYS A 468 1.07 16.95 16.53
C LYS A 468 1.81 15.72 17.07
N VAL A 469 2.68 15.92 18.05
CA VAL A 469 3.24 14.81 18.83
C VAL A 469 2.28 14.51 19.97
N HIS A 470 2.01 13.23 20.22
CA HIS A 470 1.06 12.80 21.22
C HIS A 470 1.57 11.56 21.96
N MET A 471 1.31 11.48 23.26
CA MET A 471 1.62 10.33 24.08
C MET A 471 0.34 9.53 24.29
N VAL A 472 0.36 8.24 23.98
CA VAL A 472 -0.82 7.39 24.02
C VAL A 472 -1.27 7.15 25.47
N GLY A 473 -2.57 7.22 25.72
CA GLY A 473 -3.16 7.05 27.05
C GLY A 473 -2.99 8.27 27.96
N ASP A 474 -3.57 8.19 29.16
CA ASP A 474 -3.60 9.29 30.12
C ASP A 474 -2.30 9.40 30.92
N VAL A 475 -1.16 9.55 30.24
CA VAL A 475 0.11 9.82 30.91
C VAL A 475 0.10 11.25 31.43
N LEU A 476 0.15 11.38 32.74
CA LEU A 476 0.12 12.66 33.42
C LEU A 476 1.51 13.28 33.47
N VAL A 477 2.54 12.48 33.76
CA VAL A 477 3.93 12.95 33.92
C VAL A 477 4.90 11.88 33.44
N THR A 478 6.01 12.30 32.85
CA THR A 478 7.14 11.43 32.49
C THR A 478 8.40 11.81 33.26
N GLY A 479 9.28 10.84 33.45
CA GLY A 479 10.57 11.01 34.11
C GLY A 479 11.49 9.82 33.82
N GLN A 480 12.63 9.78 34.49
CA GLN A 480 13.56 8.68 34.43
C GLN A 480 13.17 7.62 35.47
N GLY A 481 12.83 6.42 35.00
CA GLY A 481 12.59 5.28 35.86
C GLY A 481 13.86 4.73 36.49
N VAL A 482 13.82 4.40 37.77
CA VAL A 482 14.98 3.88 38.52
C VAL A 482 15.01 2.34 38.50
N ASN A 483 13.85 1.70 38.45
CA ASN A 483 13.70 0.25 38.43
C ASN A 483 12.59 -0.19 37.46
N CYS A 484 12.32 -1.49 37.38
CA CYS A 484 11.32 -2.05 36.46
C CYS A 484 9.97 -2.36 37.15
N LEU A 485 9.73 -1.76 38.32
CA LEU A 485 8.54 -2.04 39.12
C LEU A 485 7.35 -1.17 38.72
N ARG A 486 6.17 -1.57 39.17
CA ARG A 486 4.91 -0.88 38.95
C ARG A 486 4.09 -0.86 40.22
N ALA A 487 3.36 0.23 40.45
CA ALA A 487 2.40 0.32 41.55
C ALA A 487 1.20 1.17 41.13
N PHE A 488 0.04 0.82 41.67
CA PHE A 488 -1.19 1.60 41.56
C PHE A 488 -1.59 2.11 42.94
N GLY A 489 -1.84 3.41 43.06
CA GLY A 489 -2.15 4.03 44.35
C GLY A 489 -2.65 5.46 44.19
N ASN A 490 -3.17 6.02 45.28
CA ASN A 490 -3.53 7.43 45.31
C ASN A 490 -2.27 8.29 45.36
N ILE A 491 -2.29 9.41 44.67
CA ILE A 491 -1.21 10.38 44.73
C ILE A 491 -1.33 11.20 46.03
N CYS A 492 -0.20 11.37 46.71
CA CYS A 492 0.01 12.45 47.68
C CYS A 492 1.03 13.44 47.10
N VAL A 493 0.57 14.59 46.62
CA VAL A 493 1.44 15.69 46.19
C VAL A 493 1.79 16.55 47.40
N ALA A 494 3.09 16.75 47.60
CA ALA A 494 3.64 17.62 48.63
C ALA A 494 4.71 18.54 48.02
N ARG A 495 4.64 19.84 48.27
CA ARG A 495 5.64 20.81 47.77
C ARG A 495 6.90 20.85 48.62
N ASN A 496 6.81 20.35 49.85
CA ASN A 496 7.89 20.30 50.83
C ASN A 496 7.70 19.10 51.78
N GLU A 497 8.71 18.83 52.62
CA GLU A 497 8.70 17.69 53.53
C GLU A 497 7.64 17.79 54.65
N GLU A 498 7.27 19.00 55.08
CA GLU A 498 6.25 19.22 56.11
C GLU A 498 4.84 18.87 55.60
N GLU A 499 4.53 19.26 54.37
CA GLU A 499 3.30 18.88 53.68
C GLU A 499 3.22 17.37 53.48
N ALA A 500 4.35 16.72 53.16
CA ALA A 500 4.40 15.26 53.02
C ALA A 500 4.08 14.57 54.34
N LEU A 501 4.64 15.03 55.46
CA LEU A 501 4.35 14.47 56.79
C LEU A 501 2.90 14.63 57.22
N THR A 502 2.23 15.68 56.76
CA THR A 502 0.85 16.00 57.15
C THR A 502 -0.18 15.28 56.27
N ASN A 503 0.06 15.24 54.95
CA ASN A 503 -0.95 14.84 53.97
C ASN A 503 -0.83 13.38 53.50
N PHE A 504 0.32 12.74 53.71
CA PHE A 504 0.60 11.40 53.21
C PHE A 504 -0.17 10.33 53.97
N LYS A 505 -0.83 9.43 53.23
CA LYS A 505 -1.47 8.23 53.80
C LYS A 505 -0.71 6.98 53.40
N GLN A 506 -0.90 5.92 54.17
CA GLN A 506 -0.25 4.63 53.90
C GLN A 506 -0.66 4.10 52.52
N SER A 507 0.33 3.59 51.77
CA SER A 507 0.21 3.09 50.40
C SER A 507 -0.05 4.15 49.32
N ASP A 508 0.03 5.44 49.65
CA ASP A 508 0.03 6.49 48.62
C ASP A 508 1.33 6.49 47.81
N ILE A 509 1.25 6.99 46.58
CA ILE A 509 2.40 7.35 45.74
C ILE A 509 2.80 8.78 46.11
N LEU A 510 4.00 8.95 46.67
CA LEU A 510 4.48 10.27 47.09
C LEU A 510 5.06 11.02 45.89
N VAL A 511 4.55 12.24 45.64
CA VAL A 511 5.06 13.17 44.63
C VAL A 511 5.63 14.40 45.35
N ILE A 512 6.93 14.62 45.25
CA ILE A 512 7.64 15.69 45.98
C ILE A 512 8.86 16.19 45.19
N PRO A 513 9.30 17.46 45.27
CA PRO A 513 10.43 17.93 44.46
C PRO A 513 11.72 17.15 44.72
N GLN A 514 12.01 16.83 45.97
CA GLN A 514 13.16 16.03 46.39
C GLN A 514 12.87 15.29 47.70
N THR A 515 13.64 14.25 48.01
CA THR A 515 13.51 13.49 49.27
C THR A 515 14.79 13.58 50.09
N SER A 516 14.65 13.42 51.41
CA SER A 516 15.76 13.29 52.35
C SER A 516 15.46 12.25 53.44
N ASN A 517 16.43 12.03 54.34
CA ASN A 517 16.29 11.12 55.47
C ASN A 517 15.16 11.49 56.44
N ASN A 518 14.73 12.76 56.47
CA ASN A 518 13.70 13.25 57.40
C ASN A 518 12.35 12.58 57.16
N ILE A 519 12.05 12.22 55.91
CA ILE A 519 10.79 11.61 55.49
C ILE A 519 10.91 10.10 55.23
N LEU A 520 12.04 9.47 55.60
CA LEU A 520 12.29 8.04 55.36
C LEU A 520 11.20 7.13 55.96
N SER A 521 10.61 7.54 57.09
CA SER A 521 9.50 6.83 57.74
C SER A 521 8.23 6.80 56.88
N LEU A 522 7.99 7.84 56.06
CA LEU A 522 6.91 7.89 55.07
C LEU A 522 7.24 7.05 53.84
N LEU A 523 8.48 7.16 53.33
CA LEU A 523 8.93 6.42 52.14
C LEU A 523 8.78 4.90 52.32
N LYS A 524 9.04 4.39 53.53
CA LYS A 524 8.79 2.97 53.89
C LYS A 524 7.34 2.52 53.77
N LYS A 525 6.39 3.47 53.80
CA LYS A 525 4.95 3.22 53.71
C LYS A 525 4.38 3.57 52.33
N ALA A 526 5.20 4.12 51.43
CA ALA A 526 4.78 4.52 50.10
C ALA A 526 4.72 3.32 49.16
N SER A 527 3.75 3.34 48.25
CA SER A 527 3.66 2.36 47.16
C SER A 527 4.53 2.74 45.96
N GLY A 528 4.96 4.00 45.87
CA GLY A 528 5.88 4.50 44.86
C GLY A 528 6.35 5.93 45.16
N ILE A 529 7.40 6.37 44.48
CA ILE A 529 7.98 7.71 44.66
C ILE A 529 8.15 8.39 43.30
N VAL A 530 7.69 9.63 43.19
CA VAL A 530 7.91 10.51 42.03
C VAL A 530 8.62 11.77 42.52
N THR A 531 9.75 12.10 41.90
CA THR A 531 10.50 13.32 42.24
C THR A 531 10.84 14.16 41.03
N GLU A 532 10.80 15.48 41.21
CA GLU A 532 11.21 16.44 40.18
C GLU A 532 12.73 16.50 40.04
N ALA A 533 13.45 16.34 41.14
CA ALA A 533 14.90 16.20 41.14
C ALA A 533 15.33 14.96 40.37
N GLY A 534 16.25 15.14 39.43
CA GLY A 534 16.82 14.05 38.63
C GLY A 534 17.97 13.31 39.31
N GLY A 535 18.40 12.23 38.67
CA GLY A 535 19.62 11.50 39.01
C GLY A 535 19.36 10.11 39.59
N LEU A 536 20.01 9.11 39.01
CA LEU A 536 19.95 7.70 39.44
C LEU A 536 20.63 7.47 40.80
N ASN A 537 21.46 8.40 41.25
CA ASN A 537 22.11 8.38 42.57
C ASN A 537 21.42 9.33 43.57
N SER A 538 20.23 9.84 43.23
CA SER A 538 19.45 10.67 44.15
C SER A 538 18.99 9.86 45.37
N HIS A 539 18.69 10.56 46.46
CA HIS A 539 18.15 9.92 47.65
C HIS A 539 16.89 9.09 47.35
N ALA A 540 15.99 9.60 46.50
CA ALA A 540 14.78 8.90 46.08
C ALA A 540 15.10 7.58 45.34
N ALA A 541 16.08 7.61 44.43
CA ALA A 541 16.49 6.44 43.67
C ALA A 541 17.09 5.34 44.56
N ILE A 542 18.00 5.70 45.46
CA ILE A 542 18.65 4.76 46.39
C ILE A 542 17.63 4.13 47.34
N VAL A 543 16.76 4.95 47.92
CA VAL A 543 15.72 4.48 48.84
C VAL A 543 14.70 3.61 48.11
N GLY A 544 14.28 4.00 46.90
CA GLY A 544 13.38 3.22 46.06
C GLY A 544 13.87 1.80 45.75
N LEU A 545 15.14 1.69 45.36
CA LEU A 545 15.79 0.40 45.12
C LEU A 545 15.89 -0.44 46.40
N THR A 546 16.18 0.19 47.54
CA THR A 546 16.31 -0.50 48.83
C THR A 546 14.97 -1.00 49.36
N LEU A 547 13.88 -0.26 49.09
CA LEU A 547 12.53 -0.57 49.55
C LEU A 547 11.73 -1.43 48.56
N ASP A 548 12.30 -1.73 47.39
CA ASP A 548 11.65 -2.49 46.32
C ASP A 548 10.29 -1.89 45.90
N ILE A 549 10.27 -0.56 45.73
CA ILE A 549 9.09 0.19 45.25
C ILE A 549 9.43 0.96 43.97
N PRO A 550 8.48 1.15 43.05
CA PRO A 550 8.70 1.92 41.83
C PRO A 550 9.09 3.36 42.10
N VAL A 551 10.13 3.84 41.43
CA VAL A 551 10.60 5.22 41.54
C VAL A 551 10.81 5.88 40.19
N LEU A 552 10.31 7.09 40.08
CA LEU A 552 10.48 8.00 38.96
C LEU A 552 11.20 9.27 39.43
N VAL A 553 12.34 9.58 38.82
CA VAL A 553 13.14 10.79 39.12
C VAL A 553 13.17 11.71 37.90
N GLY A 554 13.45 13.00 38.08
CA GLY A 554 13.50 13.96 36.97
C GLY A 554 12.12 14.21 36.33
N ALA A 555 11.04 13.94 37.05
CA ALA A 555 9.67 14.15 36.62
C ALA A 555 9.35 15.65 36.71
N SER A 556 9.75 16.42 35.70
CA SER A 556 9.71 17.89 35.73
C SER A 556 8.27 18.40 35.93
N HIS A 557 8.08 19.31 36.89
CA HIS A 557 6.77 19.88 37.26
C HIS A 557 5.73 18.86 37.74
N ALA A 558 6.15 17.68 38.22
CA ALA A 558 5.24 16.67 38.71
C ALA A 558 4.32 17.19 39.83
N THR A 559 4.82 18.09 40.69
CA THR A 559 4.04 18.66 41.79
C THR A 559 2.99 19.69 41.36
N ASP A 560 3.13 20.26 40.16
CA ASP A 560 2.17 21.20 39.58
C ASP A 560 1.10 20.48 38.73
N ILE A 561 1.50 19.40 38.05
CA ILE A 561 0.64 18.65 37.12
C ILE A 561 -0.26 17.67 37.86
N LEU A 562 0.27 16.95 38.85
CA LEU A 562 -0.44 15.92 39.58
C LEU A 562 -1.31 16.52 40.69
N LYS A 563 -2.39 15.83 41.05
CA LYS A 563 -3.31 16.26 42.12
C LYS A 563 -3.44 15.18 43.18
N SER A 564 -3.36 15.59 44.44
CA SER A 564 -3.54 14.69 45.58
C SER A 564 -4.93 14.05 45.56
N GLY A 565 -4.99 12.77 45.91
CA GLY A 565 -6.24 11.99 45.95
C GLY A 565 -6.65 11.36 44.61
N THR A 566 -5.95 11.65 43.51
CA THR A 566 -6.15 10.95 42.23
C THR A 566 -5.44 9.60 42.26
N ALA A 567 -6.12 8.52 41.87
CA ALA A 567 -5.51 7.20 41.74
C ALA A 567 -4.78 7.06 40.40
N VAL A 568 -3.52 6.65 40.43
CA VAL A 568 -2.67 6.51 39.25
C VAL A 568 -1.82 5.25 39.31
N THR A 569 -1.30 4.85 38.15
CA THR A 569 -0.21 3.87 38.04
C THR A 569 1.10 4.58 37.81
N ILE A 570 2.12 4.25 38.60
CA ILE A 570 3.52 4.53 38.28
C ILE A 570 4.11 3.29 37.58
N ASP A 571 4.68 3.49 36.38
CA ASP A 571 5.41 2.47 35.64
C ASP A 571 6.86 2.92 35.49
N ALA A 572 7.71 2.47 36.41
CA ALA A 572 9.11 2.84 36.43
C ALA A 572 9.87 2.25 35.23
N ALA A 573 9.47 1.08 34.71
CA ALA A 573 10.11 0.51 33.52
C ALA A 573 9.97 1.43 32.29
N ARG A 574 8.82 2.11 32.18
CA ARG A 574 8.51 3.03 31.07
C ARG A 574 8.78 4.49 31.39
N GLY A 575 9.05 4.81 32.65
CA GLY A 575 9.30 6.18 33.08
C GLY A 575 8.04 7.07 33.08
N ILE A 576 6.87 6.54 33.42
CA ILE A 576 5.59 7.27 33.30
C ILE A 576 4.70 7.15 34.55
N VAL A 577 3.85 8.15 34.76
CA VAL A 577 2.69 8.14 35.67
C VAL A 577 1.42 8.30 34.86
N CYS A 578 0.43 7.40 34.99
CA CYS A 578 -0.81 7.45 34.20
C CYS A 578 -2.09 7.16 35.00
N ASN A 579 -3.24 7.70 34.58
CA ASN A 579 -4.53 7.53 35.28
C ASN A 579 -5.13 6.11 35.20
N SER A 580 -4.71 5.27 34.26
CA SER A 580 -5.27 3.92 34.10
C SER A 580 -4.53 2.89 34.96
N PRO A 581 -5.23 1.93 35.59
CA PRO A 581 -4.59 0.73 36.13
C PRO A 581 -4.03 -0.07 34.95
N LEU A 582 -2.72 0.00 34.73
CA LEU A 582 -2.06 -0.84 33.74
C LEU A 582 -2.23 -2.29 34.22
N LYS A 583 -2.96 -3.12 33.45
CA LYS A 583 -3.10 -4.55 33.78
C LYS A 583 -1.71 -5.17 33.91
N ALA A 584 -1.55 -5.96 34.98
CA ALA A 584 -0.31 -6.63 35.37
C ALA A 584 0.31 -7.44 34.23
#